data_AF-A0A7D5TCQ8-F1
#
_entry.id   AF-A0A7D5TCQ8-F1
#
_cell.length_a   1.000
_cell.length_b   1.000
_cell.length_c   1.000
_cell.angle_alpha   90.00
_cell.angle_beta   90.00
_cell.angle_gamma   90.00
#
_symmetry.space_group_name_H-M   'P 1'
#
loop_
_entity.id
_entity.type
_entity.pdbx_description
1 polymer ?
#
loop_
_entity_poly.entity_id
_entity_poly.type
_entity_poly.pdbx_seq_one_letter_code
_entity_poly.pdbx_strand_id
1 'polypeptide(L)'
;MSSSSSTLTLETIQNWLDENYNSAMSTYVYDDHVRLTNGSPAHYVDIYIADGQSLTLEGERYGETITKSCNAAKDALLDTLSKTI
;
A
#
# COMPACT_ATOMS: atom_id res chain seq x y z
N MET A 1 -1.18 -10.05 -29.67
CA MET A 1 -0.67 -9.15 -28.62
C MET A 1 -1.61 -9.29 -27.44
N SER A 2 -1.26 -10.10 -26.45
CA SER A 2 -2.09 -10.28 -25.27
C SER A 2 -1.76 -9.14 -24.32
N SER A 3 -2.66 -8.17 -24.22
CA SER A 3 -2.63 -7.19 -23.14
C SER A 3 -2.83 -7.97 -21.86
N SER A 4 -1.75 -8.31 -21.17
CA SER A 4 -1.79 -8.79 -19.80
C SER A 4 -2.41 -7.66 -18.99
N SER A 5 -3.73 -7.70 -18.80
CA SER A 5 -4.38 -6.93 -17.75
C SER A 5 -3.86 -7.56 -16.47
N SER A 6 -2.72 -7.07 -15.98
CA SER A 6 -2.18 -7.47 -14.69
C SER A 6 -3.20 -7.06 -13.65
N THR A 7 -4.06 -8.00 -13.26
CA THR A 7 -5.05 -7.77 -12.21
C THR A 7 -4.28 -7.33 -10.97
N LEU A 8 -4.62 -6.16 -10.45
CA LEU A 8 -4.05 -5.68 -9.21
C LEU A 8 -4.37 -6.69 -8.10
N THR A 9 -3.34 -7.22 -7.46
CA THR A 9 -3.45 -8.16 -6.34
C THR A 9 -2.65 -7.64 -5.15
N LEU A 10 -2.98 -8.11 -3.95
CA LEU A 10 -2.23 -7.77 -2.73
C LEU A 10 -0.76 -8.17 -2.85
N GLU A 11 -0.47 -9.33 -3.46
CA GLU A 11 0.90 -9.79 -3.72
C GLU A 11 1.64 -8.84 -4.68
N THR A 12 0.97 -8.33 -5.70
CA THR A 12 1.58 -7.35 -6.62
C THR A 12 1.92 -6.05 -5.88
N ILE A 13 1.04 -5.59 -4.98
CA ILE A 13 1.29 -4.43 -4.14
C ILE A 13 2.47 -4.69 -3.20
N GLN A 14 2.49 -5.83 -2.51
CA GLN A 14 3.57 -6.21 -1.61
C GLN A 14 4.93 -6.15 -2.31
N ASN A 15 5.04 -6.79 -3.48
CA ASN A 15 6.29 -6.78 -4.26
C ASN A 15 6.75 -5.36 -4.61
N TRP A 16 5.82 -4.46 -4.98
CA TRP A 16 6.18 -3.06 -5.24
C TRP A 16 6.71 -2.35 -4.00
N LEU A 17 6.12 -2.61 -2.84
CA LEU A 17 6.55 -2.00 -1.59
C LEU A 17 7.90 -2.53 -1.14
N ASP A 18 8.14 -3.84 -1.25
CA ASP A 18 9.42 -4.47 -0.91
C ASP A 18 10.56 -3.99 -1.82
N GLU A 19 10.28 -3.71 -3.09
CA GLU A 19 11.26 -3.09 -4.00
C GLU A 19 11.63 -1.66 -3.62
N ASN A 20 10.68 -0.89 -3.05
CA ASN A 20 10.82 0.57 -2.91
C ASN A 20 11.07 1.05 -1.46
N TYR A 21 10.70 0.30 -0.43
CA TYR A 21 10.70 0.74 0.98
C TYR A 21 11.53 -0.14 1.94
N ASN A 22 12.30 -1.11 1.44
CA ASN A 22 12.96 -2.17 2.23
C ASN A 22 14.02 -1.77 3.27
N SER A 23 14.47 -0.52 3.34
CA SER A 23 15.58 -0.15 4.23
C SER A 23 15.16 0.11 5.68
N ALA A 24 13.89 0.45 5.92
CA ALA A 24 13.36 0.76 7.25
C ALA A 24 11.89 0.37 7.46
N MET A 25 11.24 -0.19 6.43
CA MET A 25 9.85 -0.62 6.47
C MET A 25 9.77 -2.11 6.13
N SER A 26 8.77 -2.77 6.70
CA SER A 26 8.40 -4.15 6.44
C SER A 26 6.98 -4.20 5.88
N THR A 27 6.74 -5.14 4.98
CA THR A 27 5.42 -5.41 4.43
C THR A 27 4.84 -6.69 5.03
N TYR A 28 3.55 -6.69 5.30
CA TYR A 28 2.81 -7.87 5.76
C TYR A 28 1.53 -7.99 4.94
N VAL A 29 1.28 -9.17 4.39
CA VAL A 29 0.05 -9.47 3.64
C VAL A 29 -0.93 -10.15 4.55
N TYR A 30 -2.14 -9.61 4.59
CA TYR A 30 -3.32 -10.17 5.23
C TYR A 30 -4.34 -10.57 4.16
N ASP A 31 -5.44 -11.20 4.59
CA ASP A 31 -6.47 -11.73 3.67
C ASP A 31 -7.12 -10.62 2.82
N ASP A 32 -7.19 -9.39 3.32
CA ASP A 32 -7.91 -8.26 2.71
C ASP A 32 -7.05 -7.01 2.46
N HIS A 33 -5.82 -6.95 2.98
CA HIS A 33 -4.93 -5.79 2.83
C HIS A 33 -3.45 -6.13 2.88
N VAL A 34 -2.62 -5.16 2.47
CA VAL A 34 -1.18 -5.15 2.71
C VAL A 34 -0.84 -4.05 3.70
N ARG A 35 -0.15 -4.39 4.79
CA ARG A 35 0.40 -3.42 5.74
C ARG A 35 1.84 -3.07 5.40
N LEU A 36 2.15 -1.78 5.37
CA LEU A 36 3.51 -1.23 5.38
C LEU A 36 3.77 -0.59 6.75
N THR A 37 4.81 -1.02 7.47
CA THR A 37 5.11 -0.51 8.82
C THR A 37 6.61 -0.55 9.14
N ASN A 38 7.09 0.31 10.04
CA ASN A 38 8.44 0.19 10.61
C ASN A 38 8.50 -0.72 11.86
N GLY A 39 7.41 -1.44 12.17
CA GLY A 39 7.28 -2.27 13.37
C GLY A 39 6.70 -1.54 14.58
N SER A 40 6.49 -0.22 14.50
CA SER A 40 5.78 0.56 15.52
C SER A 40 4.26 0.42 15.36
N PRO A 41 3.50 0.24 16.45
CA PRO A 41 2.05 0.30 16.41
C PRO A 41 1.51 1.69 16.03
N ALA A 42 2.33 2.74 16.14
CA ALA A 42 1.98 4.12 15.79
C ALA A 42 2.57 4.57 14.45
N HIS A 43 3.09 3.65 13.63
CA HIS A 43 3.60 3.97 12.29
C HIS A 43 3.35 2.80 11.33
N TYR A 44 2.17 2.80 10.72
CA TYR A 44 1.75 1.82 9.74
C TYR A 44 0.74 2.40 8.75
N VAL A 45 0.66 1.79 7.57
CA VAL A 45 -0.38 2.03 6.57
C VAL A 45 -0.83 0.69 6.00
N ASP A 46 -2.12 0.42 6.11
CA ASP A 46 -2.86 -0.67 5.50
C ASP A 46 -3.41 -0.24 4.15
N ILE A 47 -3.22 -1.08 3.14
CA ILE A 47 -3.57 -0.83 1.76
C ILE A 47 -4.58 -1.88 1.32
N TYR A 48 -5.81 -1.43 1.09
CA TYR A 48 -6.94 -2.23 0.66
C TYR A 48 -7.19 -2.06 -0.84
N ILE A 49 -7.61 -3.13 -1.50
CA ILE A 49 -8.07 -3.09 -2.89
C ILE A 49 -9.59 -3.00 -2.87
N ALA A 50 -10.15 -1.87 -3.31
CA ALA A 50 -11.58 -1.69 -3.40
C ALA A 50 -12.12 -2.10 -4.78
N ASP A 51 -13.42 -2.40 -4.83
CA ASP A 51 -14.14 -2.78 -6.05
C ASP A 51 -14.03 -1.65 -7.09
N GLY A 52 -13.46 -1.98 -8.26
CA GLY A 52 -13.21 -0.99 -9.32
C GLY A 52 -11.76 -0.50 -9.45
N GLN A 53 -10.80 -1.20 -8.83
CA GLN A 53 -9.37 -0.88 -8.92
C GLN A 53 -9.04 0.51 -8.35
N SER A 54 -9.65 0.85 -7.22
CA SER A 54 -9.14 1.91 -6.34
C SER A 54 -8.41 1.28 -5.16
N LEU A 55 -7.45 2.01 -4.62
CA LEU A 55 -6.71 1.64 -3.42
C LEU A 55 -7.13 2.56 -2.29
N THR A 56 -7.46 1.98 -1.14
CA THR A 56 -7.71 2.72 0.09
C THR A 56 -6.55 2.50 1.04
N LEU A 57 -6.02 3.59 1.60
CA LEU A 57 -4.92 3.62 2.54
C LEU A 57 -5.45 4.08 3.89
N GLU A 58 -5.31 3.24 4.90
CA GLU A 58 -5.70 3.53 6.28
C GLU A 58 -4.54 3.27 7.23
N GLY A 59 -4.36 4.05 8.28
CA GLY A 59 -3.31 3.75 9.24
C GLY A 59 -3.02 4.87 10.21
N GLU A 60 -1.82 4.85 10.76
CA GLU A 60 -1.37 5.85 11.73
C GLU A 60 0.08 6.24 11.50
N ARG A 61 0.38 7.52 11.69
CA ARG A 61 1.74 8.05 11.74
C ARG A 61 1.88 8.99 12.93
N TYR A 62 2.65 8.56 13.93
CA TYR A 62 2.93 9.32 15.15
C TYR A 62 1.67 9.81 15.89
N GLY A 63 0.61 8.99 15.93
CA GLY A 63 -0.67 9.34 16.53
C GLY A 63 -1.65 10.06 15.60
N GLU A 64 -1.26 10.39 14.35
CA GLU A 64 -2.16 10.95 13.35
C GLU A 64 -2.77 9.86 12.48
N THR A 65 -4.10 9.84 12.40
CA THR A 65 -4.84 8.91 11.54
C THR A 65 -4.64 9.28 10.07
N ILE A 66 -4.33 8.26 9.27
CA ILE A 66 -4.23 8.33 7.83
C ILE A 66 -5.49 7.71 7.24
N THR A 67 -6.17 8.44 6.35
CA THR A 67 -7.25 7.90 5.52
C THR A 67 -7.18 8.57 4.15
N LYS A 68 -6.84 7.80 3.12
CA LYS A 68 -6.70 8.28 1.74
C LYS A 68 -7.18 7.24 0.75
N SER A 69 -7.55 7.69 -0.45
CA SER A 69 -7.83 6.80 -1.58
C SER A 69 -7.05 7.28 -2.80
N CYS A 70 -6.54 6.34 -3.59
CA CYS A 70 -5.86 6.62 -4.84
C CYS A 70 -6.24 5.60 -5.92
N ASN A 71 -5.85 5.87 -7.16
CA ASN A 71 -6.04 4.91 -8.24
C ASN A 71 -5.13 3.70 -8.03
N ALA A 72 -5.53 2.51 -8.50
CA ALA A 72 -4.71 1.29 -8.51
C ALA A 72 -3.48 1.32 -9.42
N ALA A 73 -2.92 2.49 -9.73
CA ALA A 73 -1.68 2.61 -10.46
C ALA A 73 -0.50 2.57 -9.47
N LYS A 74 0.53 1.77 -9.78
CA LYS A 74 1.78 1.69 -9.00
C LYS A 74 2.33 3.09 -8.67
N ASP A 75 2.42 3.96 -9.67
CA ASP A 75 2.96 5.31 -9.49
C ASP A 75 2.11 6.18 -8.56
N ALA A 76 0.78 6.06 -8.64
CA ALA A 76 -0.14 6.79 -7.77
C ALA A 76 -0.06 6.28 -6.32
N LEU A 77 0.10 4.96 -6.13
CA LEU A 77 0.31 4.37 -4.81
C LEU A 77 1.61 4.87 -4.18
N LEU A 78 2.73 4.77 -4.90
CA LEU A 78 4.05 5.17 -4.40
C LEU A 78 4.11 6.68 -4.10
N ASP A 79 3.56 7.53 -4.99
CA ASP A 79 3.46 8.97 -4.74
C ASP A 79 2.62 9.25 -3.48
N THR A 80 1.48 8.58 -3.32
CA THR A 80 0.61 8.76 -2.15
C THR A 80 1.31 8.34 -0.86
N LEU A 81 2.00 7.20 -0.86
CA LEU A 81 2.73 6.69 0.30
C LEU A 81 3.89 7.61 0.71
N SER A 82 4.65 8.12 -0.27
CA SER A 82 5.75 9.06 -0.02
C SER A 82 5.33 10.34 0.70
N LYS A 83 4.07 10.78 0.49
CA LYS A 83 3.48 11.96 1.14
C LYS A 83 2.82 11.64 2.49
N THR A 84 2.75 10.37 2.85
CA THR A 84 1.94 9.87 3.95
C THR A 84 2.79 9.27 5.06
N ILE A 85 3.85 8.52 4.72
CA ILE A 85 4.79 7.88 5.65
C ILE A 85 6.04 8.72 5.93
#